data_AF-A0A0K0SV89-F1
#
_entry.id   AF-A0A0K0SV89-F1
#
_cell.length_a   1.000
_cell.length_b   1.000
_cell.length_c   1.000
_cell.angle_alpha   90.00
_cell.angle_beta   90.00
_cell.angle_gamma   90.00
#
_symmetry.space_group_name_H-M   'P 1'
#
loop_
_entity.id
_entity.type
_entity.pdbx_description
1 polymer ?
#
loop_
_entity_poly.entity_id
_entity_poly.type
_entity_poly.pdbx_seq_one_letter_code
_entity_poly.pdbx_strand_id
1 'polypeptide(L)'
;MTQLPSSSHEIHVGELYGKPAAPGQTSAIYHVVAVHKQGITLQNMDNPLSQFETTASKLLQSGYVRLSQTPYVNLAQTAKRKNNPSSKLKRCPYTHDFFADRADCERPQVAA
;
A
#
# COMPACT_ATOMS: atom_id res chain seq x y z
N MET A 1 24.81 -11.81 19.83
CA MET A 1 23.43 -11.83 20.36
C MET A 1 22.50 -12.07 19.18
N THR A 2 22.16 -13.34 18.95
CA THR A 2 21.37 -13.79 17.79
C THR A 2 19.90 -13.56 18.12
N GLN A 3 19.30 -12.52 17.54
CA GLN A 3 17.85 -12.32 17.65
C GLN A 3 17.17 -13.46 16.88
N LEU A 4 16.52 -14.39 17.60
CA LEU A 4 15.49 -15.22 16.99
C LEU A 4 14.36 -14.28 16.54
N PRO A 5 13.87 -14.37 15.28
CA PRO A 5 12.66 -13.67 14.93
C PRO A 5 11.51 -14.33 15.69
N SER A 6 11.03 -13.63 16.72
CA SER A 6 9.74 -13.89 17.36
C SER A 6 8.64 -13.65 16.33
N SER A 7 8.42 -14.61 15.44
CA SER A 7 7.36 -14.53 14.44
C SER A 7 6.04 -14.86 15.13
N SER A 8 5.47 -13.88 15.83
CA SER A 8 4.02 -13.76 15.88
C SER A 8 3.57 -13.68 14.43
N HIS A 9 2.92 -14.73 13.90
CA HIS A 9 2.55 -14.86 12.49
C HIS A 9 1.36 -13.95 12.16
N GLU A 10 1.56 -12.66 12.37
CA GLU A 10 0.59 -11.62 12.07
C GLU A 10 0.74 -11.25 10.60
N ILE A 11 -0.26 -11.65 9.81
CA ILE A 11 -0.32 -11.37 8.38
C ILE A 11 -0.87 -9.96 8.20
N HIS A 12 -0.18 -9.17 7.38
CA HIS A 12 -0.57 -7.79 7.10
C HIS A 12 -1.07 -7.63 5.66
N VAL A 13 -1.92 -6.63 5.45
CA VAL A 13 -2.36 -6.24 4.10
C VAL A 13 -1.16 -5.76 3.28
N GLY A 14 -1.06 -6.22 2.05
CA GLY A 14 0.02 -5.89 1.12
C GLY A 14 1.25 -6.81 1.21
N GLU A 15 1.27 -7.82 2.09
CA GLU A 15 2.30 -8.86 2.06
C GLU A 15 2.13 -9.79 0.85
N LEU A 16 3.24 -10.37 0.37
CA LEU A 16 3.24 -11.39 -0.68
C LEU A 16 3.56 -12.76 -0.12
N TYR A 17 2.77 -13.75 -0.54
CA TYR A 17 2.96 -15.16 -0.21
C TYR A 17 3.09 -15.97 -1.49
N GLY A 18 4.01 -16.93 -1.50
CA GLY A 18 4.21 -17.79 -2.66
C GLY A 18 4.47 -19.23 -2.26
N LYS A 19 4.09 -20.15 -3.15
CA LYS A 19 4.39 -21.57 -2.97
C LYS A 19 5.66 -21.92 -3.76
N PRO A 20 6.76 -22.30 -3.09
CA PRO A 20 7.97 -22.73 -3.78
C PRO A 20 7.69 -24.08 -4.46
N ALA A 21 7.95 -24.17 -5.76
CA ALA A 21 7.83 -25.43 -6.51
C ALA A 21 9.20 -26.04 -6.82
N ALA A 22 10.22 -25.20 -7.02
CA ALA A 22 11.61 -25.59 -7.22
C ALA A 22 12.53 -24.53 -6.58
N PRO A 23 13.81 -24.84 -6.29
CA PRO A 23 14.74 -23.83 -5.82
C PRO A 23 14.84 -22.68 -6.83
N GLY A 24 14.34 -21.51 -6.45
CA GLY A 24 14.32 -20.31 -7.30
C GLY A 24 13.08 -20.13 -8.18
N GLN A 25 12.08 -21.01 -8.12
CA GLN A 25 10.79 -20.83 -8.83
C GLN A 25 9.58 -20.90 -7.88
N THR A 26 8.78 -19.84 -7.90
CA THR A 26 7.48 -19.75 -7.22
C THR A 26 6.37 -19.91 -8.25
N SER A 27 5.56 -20.97 -8.15
CA SER A 27 4.53 -21.26 -9.16
C SER A 27 3.34 -20.32 -9.11
N ALA A 28 3.03 -19.78 -7.94
CA ALA A 28 1.95 -18.82 -7.78
C ALA A 28 2.32 -17.87 -6.66
N ILE A 29 2.14 -16.57 -6.92
CA ILE A 29 2.33 -15.50 -5.96
C ILE A 29 0.96 -14.88 -5.69
N TYR A 30 0.64 -14.78 -4.42
CA TYR A 30 -0.59 -14.22 -3.92
C TYR A 30 -0.28 -12.98 -3.08
N HIS A 31 -1.04 -11.93 -3.31
CA HIS A 31 -1.00 -10.75 -2.46
C HIS A 31 -2.14 -10.76 -1.46
N VAL A 32 -1.88 -10.28 -0.25
CA VAL A 32 -2.90 -10.10 0.78
C VAL A 32 -3.66 -8.81 0.52
N VAL A 33 -4.92 -8.93 0.09
CA VAL A 33 -5.82 -7.79 -0.20
C VAL A 33 -6.43 -7.26 1.09
N ALA A 34 -6.90 -8.18 1.95
CA ALA A 34 -7.63 -7.87 3.15
C ALA A 34 -7.32 -8.89 4.24
N VAL A 35 -7.31 -8.41 5.49
CA VAL A 35 -7.15 -9.24 6.69
C VAL A 35 -8.37 -9.01 7.57
N HIS A 36 -9.09 -10.07 7.87
CA HIS A 36 -10.24 -10.12 8.77
C HIS A 36 -9.87 -10.89 10.04
N LYS A 37 -10.71 -10.77 11.08
CA LYS A 37 -10.47 -11.44 12.38
C LYS A 37 -10.34 -12.96 12.26
N GLN A 38 -11.02 -13.57 11.29
CA GLN A 38 -11.11 -15.02 11.11
C GLN A 38 -10.51 -15.52 9.79
N GLY A 39 -10.02 -14.62 8.93
CA GLY A 39 -9.59 -15.01 7.59
C GLY A 39 -8.79 -13.91 6.89
N ILE A 40 -8.15 -14.28 5.81
CA ILE A 40 -7.37 -13.42 4.92
C ILE A 40 -7.87 -13.62 3.50
N THR A 41 -7.89 -12.54 2.74
CA THR A 41 -8.25 -12.55 1.32
C THR A 41 -6.98 -12.42 0.52
N LEU A 42 -6.73 -13.42 -0.33
CA LEU A 42 -5.59 -13.47 -1.21
C LEU A 42 -6.03 -13.27 -2.66
N GLN A 43 -5.20 -12.59 -3.43
CA GLN A 43 -5.41 -12.41 -4.86
C GLN A 43 -4.14 -12.78 -5.62
N ASN A 44 -4.31 -13.59 -6.67
CA ASN A 44 -3.22 -14.00 -7.53
C ASN A 44 -2.64 -12.80 -8.28
N MET A 45 -1.31 -12.70 -8.35
CA MET A 45 -0.62 -11.65 -9.10
C MET A 45 -0.73 -11.81 -10.62
N ASP A 46 -0.83 -13.05 -11.12
CA ASP A 46 -0.96 -13.33 -12.55
C ASP A 46 -2.39 -13.16 -13.05
N ASN A 47 -3.38 -13.34 -12.17
CA ASN A 47 -4.80 -13.21 -12.51
C ASN A 47 -5.55 -12.44 -11.42
N PRO A 48 -5.85 -11.15 -11.63
CA PRO A 48 -6.49 -10.33 -10.61
C PRO A 48 -7.93 -10.76 -10.27
N LEU A 49 -8.59 -11.55 -11.13
CA LEU A 49 -9.92 -12.10 -10.86
C LEU A 49 -9.87 -13.35 -9.97
N SER A 50 -8.70 -13.97 -9.81
CA SER A 50 -8.51 -15.13 -8.95
C SER A 50 -8.26 -14.66 -7.52
N GLN A 51 -9.35 -14.52 -6.78
CA GLN A 51 -9.35 -14.19 -5.36
C GLN A 51 -9.89 -15.36 -4.54
N PHE A 52 -9.30 -15.62 -3.39
CA PHE A 52 -9.82 -16.63 -2.48
C PHE A 52 -9.60 -16.24 -1.02
N GLU A 53 -10.48 -16.75 -0.16
CA GLU A 53 -10.40 -16.55 1.28
C GLU A 53 -9.83 -17.79 1.96
N THR A 54 -8.89 -17.58 2.87
CA THR A 54 -8.29 -18.65 3.67
C THR A 54 -7.97 -18.17 5.08
N THR A 55 -7.54 -19.06 5.96
CA THR A 55 -7.04 -18.68 7.29
C THR A 55 -5.52 -18.65 7.28
N ALA A 56 -4.91 -17.81 8.14
CA ALA A 56 -3.46 -17.74 8.28
C ALA A 56 -2.84 -19.13 8.53
N SER A 57 -3.47 -19.94 9.39
CA SER A 57 -2.99 -21.29 9.70
C SER A 57 -3.03 -22.22 8.50
N LYS A 58 -4.11 -22.18 7.69
CA LYS A 58 -4.25 -23.03 6.49
C LYS A 58 -3.26 -22.63 5.40
N LEU A 59 -3.00 -21.32 5.28
CA LEU A 59 -2.01 -20.81 4.35
C LEU A 59 -0.61 -21.36 4.66
N LEU A 60 -0.20 -21.32 5.92
CA LEU A 60 1.09 -21.86 6.34
C LEU A 60 1.16 -23.38 6.20
N GLN A 61 0.09 -24.09 6.59
CA GLN A 61 -0.01 -25.55 6.44
C GLN A 61 0.08 -26.01 4.99
N SER A 62 -0.39 -25.20 4.03
CA SER A 62 -0.30 -25.53 2.60
C SER A 62 1.07 -25.23 1.97
N GLY A 63 2.02 -24.76 2.78
CA GLY A 63 3.41 -24.53 2.37
C GLY A 63 3.65 -23.20 1.67
N TYR A 64 2.75 -22.23 1.83
CA TYR A 64 3.02 -20.86 1.39
C TYR A 64 4.03 -20.19 2.31
N VAL A 65 5.03 -19.57 1.70
CA VAL A 65 6.08 -18.84 2.40
C VAL A 65 5.91 -17.35 2.10
N ARG A 66 6.14 -16.52 3.11
CA ARG A 66 6.15 -15.06 2.96
C ARG A 66 7.36 -14.64 2.11
N LEU A 67 7.10 -13.99 0.98
CA LEU A 67 8.12 -13.50 0.05
C LEU A 67 8.52 -12.05 0.31
N SER A 68 7.56 -11.20 0.69
CA SER A 68 7.82 -9.81 1.05
C SER A 68 7.00 -9.41 2.27
N GLN A 69 7.65 -8.70 3.19
CA GLN A 69 7.03 -8.12 4.38
C GLN A 69 6.65 -6.65 4.16
N THR A 70 7.12 -6.01 3.08
CA THR A 70 6.91 -4.59 2.85
C THR A 70 5.46 -4.34 2.40
N PRO A 71 4.61 -3.73 3.24
CA PRO A 71 3.26 -3.36 2.81
C PRO A 71 3.36 -2.27 1.75
N TYR A 72 2.50 -2.33 0.73
CA TYR A 72 2.40 -1.28 -0.29
C TYR A 72 2.05 0.11 0.32
N VAL A 73 1.47 0.11 1.51
CA VAL A 73 1.10 1.31 2.26
C VAL A 73 1.90 1.36 3.56
N ASN A 74 2.71 2.40 3.74
CA ASN A 74 3.35 2.69 5.02
C ASN A 74 2.26 2.94 6.08
N LEU A 75 2.01 1.95 6.94
CA LEU A 75 1.08 2.06 8.07
C LEU A 75 1.67 2.88 9.24
N ALA A 76 2.97 3.18 9.18
CA ALA A 76 3.56 4.19 10.03
C ALA A 76 2.92 5.53 9.68
N GLN A 77 1.89 5.92 10.44
CA GLN A 77 1.37 7.28 10.41
C GLN A 77 2.49 8.21 10.90
N THR A 78 3.37 8.61 9.99
CA THR A 78 4.23 9.79 10.17
C THR A 78 3.34 11.01 9.96
N ALA A 79 2.42 11.20 10.90
CA ALA A 79 1.51 12.32 10.92
C ALA A 79 2.34 13.60 11.14
N LYS A 80 2.72 14.25 10.05
CA LYS A 80 2.58 15.70 9.86
C LYS A 80 2.23 15.95 8.39
N ARG A 81 1.02 15.57 7.97
CA ARG A 81 0.39 16.21 6.81
C ARG A 81 0.14 17.67 7.19
N LYS A 82 1.17 18.50 7.06
CA LYS A 82 1.00 19.95 6.98
C LYS A 82 0.39 20.18 5.60
N ASN A 83 -0.93 20.03 5.49
CA ASN A 83 -1.67 20.59 4.37
C ASN A 83 -1.42 22.10 4.43
N ASN A 84 -0.40 22.53 3.71
CA ASN A 84 -0.15 23.93 3.45
C ASN A 84 -0.81 24.18 2.08
N PRO A 85 -2.09 24.59 2.03
CA PRO A 85 -2.75 24.96 0.78
C PRO A 85 -2.06 26.16 0.09
N SER A 86 -1.02 26.72 0.71
CA SER A 86 -0.17 27.80 0.23
C SER A 86 1.25 27.37 -0.18
N SER A 87 1.56 26.07 -0.26
CA SER A 87 2.75 25.64 -1.01
C SER A 87 2.47 25.86 -2.49
N LYS A 88 2.51 27.13 -2.90
CA LYS A 88 2.44 27.59 -4.27
C LYS A 88 3.44 26.74 -5.05
N LEU A 89 2.93 25.87 -5.92
CA LEU A 89 3.74 25.32 -6.99
C LEU A 89 4.44 26.53 -7.62
N LYS A 90 5.78 26.59 -7.55
CA LYS A 90 6.53 27.69 -8.15
C LYS A 90 6.21 27.63 -9.65
N ARG A 91 5.36 28.55 -10.10
CA ARG A 91 4.94 28.61 -11.50
C ARG A 91 6.18 28.82 -12.36
N CYS A 92 6.27 28.07 -13.45
CA CYS A 92 7.36 28.22 -14.40
C CYS A 92 7.35 29.66 -14.93
N PRO A 93 8.47 30.41 -14.86
CA PRO A 93 8.53 31.81 -15.26
C PRO A 93 8.27 32.02 -16.76
N TYR A 94 8.31 30.95 -17.55
CA TYR A 94 8.11 30.98 -19.01
C TYR A 94 6.70 30.58 -19.45
N THR A 95 5.81 30.23 -18.52
CA THR A 95 4.41 29.94 -18.85
C THR A 95 3.58 31.21 -18.71
N HIS A 96 3.19 31.79 -19.85
CA HIS A 96 2.29 32.93 -19.89
C HIS A 96 0.88 32.48 -19.47
N ASP A 97 0.41 32.91 -18.30
CA ASP A 97 -0.90 32.52 -17.80
C ASP A 97 -1.96 33.58 -18.12
N PHE A 98 -2.71 33.35 -19.20
CA PHE A 98 -3.79 34.24 -19.66
C PHE A 98 -4.95 34.36 -18.66
N PHE A 99 -5.01 33.49 -17.65
CA PHE A 99 -6.12 33.44 -16.70
C PHE A 99 -5.82 34.10 -15.35
N ALA A 100 -4.59 34.56 -15.11
CA ALA A 100 -4.19 35.15 -13.84
C ALA A 100 -4.93 36.48 -13.52
N ASP A 101 -5.27 37.26 -14.54
CA ASP A 101 -5.97 38.55 -14.41
C ASP A 101 -7.50 38.41 -14.42
N ARG A 102 -8.04 37.18 -14.42
CA ARG A 102 -9.48 36.98 -14.38
C ARG A 102 -10.02 37.26 -12.98
N ALA A 103 -11.09 38.04 -12.90
CA ALA A 103 -11.83 38.35 -11.67
C ALA A 103 -12.28 37.09 -10.89
N ASP A 104 -12.47 35.95 -11.57
CA ASP A 104 -12.76 34.65 -10.94
C ASP A 104 -11.65 34.16 -9.98
N CYS A 105 -10.43 34.72 -10.07
CA CYS A 105 -9.32 34.41 -9.18
C CYS A 105 -9.27 35.30 -7.93
N GLU A 106 -10.08 36.36 -7.84
CA GLU A 106 -10.18 37.19 -6.65
C GLU A 106 -11.03 36.48 -5.58
N ARG A 107 -10.42 36.17 -4.43
CA ARG A 107 -11.16 35.66 -3.28
C ARG A 107 -11.76 36.84 -2.52
N PRO A 108 -13.00 36.73 -2.00
CA PRO A 108 -13.60 37.80 -1.22
C PRO A 108 -12.71 38.13 -0.02
N GLN A 109 -12.37 39.40 0.14
CA GLN A 109 -11.69 39.89 1.34
C GLN A 109 -12.66 39.74 2.51
N VAL A 110 -12.33 38.86 3.45
CA VAL A 110 -13.04 38.80 4.73
C VAL A 110 -12.59 40.02 5.52
N ALA A 111 -13.48 41.00 5.70
CA ALA A 111 -13.24 42.15 6.55
C ALA A 111 -12.95 41.67 7.98
N ALA A 112 -11.88 42.21 8.58
CA ALA A 112 -11.46 41.93 9.95
C ALA A 112 -12.31 42.71 10.97
#